data_AF-A0A7S0H8N4-F1
#
_entry.id   AF-A0A7S0H8N4-F1
#
_cell.length_a   1.000
_cell.length_b   1.000
_cell.length_c   1.000
_cell.angle_alpha   90.00
_cell.angle_beta   90.00
_cell.angle_gamma   90.00
#
_symmetry.space_group_name_H-M   'P 1'
#
loop_
_entity.id
_entity.type
_entity.pdbx_description
1 polymer ?
#
loop_
_entity_poly.entity_id
_entity_poly.type
_entity_poly.pdbx_seq_one_letter_code
_entity_poly.pdbx_strand_id
1 'polypeptide(L)'
;AARPTDPFLGSQTTQAKLGMLKRCVVATRPHFNRSLSMSATALIHNGIEYRRLEPAFDPVTLYEFNVLHGSTPHNFIPEGPVRDHLSKLKTGGAIVWGAFETMGDQQLVGMLTAEVGGGYWVQTGAGGEATCFVNEFVVDALYRGRAIGSQLTSLSVHPTLGIFGLRPEIAEMYTTVHSDNVASRSAFVKGGYHEVLTYSDLHRERNTTVLKCARVGTVSAARGGATVGGFPRPGNTSAMRVIGIQSGNAVDGIDVGIFEFAPLERAANDPRALAGSLTYKTLANKTFSFTPDERAFVLGLRALDRSDGNEYALANYKLGEWMADRALALLDEAGIDQASIDLIGSHGQTVSGHPHWELGDVSVIAQRTGITTAADFRPADVAAGGNGTPCTCTYDSIMLRPAAGATKWRIAINIGGTSSVTFLPPWPTMAAIDATAVAATPLGLDPGLGVFFMDLAAKCIDPTLEYDADGAIARAGQTHEALLAEMLTHEYYQQTSLPIGVGPDDFPETLFATWRARARAFGASDADLLSTLTELTAKQIALACARFGGPGVANGATD
;
A
#
# COMPACT_ATOMS: atom_id res chain seq x y z
N ALA A 1 -34.24 42.65 -0.37
CA ALA A 1 -33.40 42.45 0.82
C ALA A 1 -33.79 41.13 1.47
N ALA A 2 -32.94 40.20 1.87
CA ALA A 2 -31.55 39.87 1.56
C ALA A 2 -31.42 38.38 1.98
N ARG A 3 -30.82 37.54 1.13
CA ARG A 3 -30.23 36.25 1.52
C ARG A 3 -28.73 36.50 1.73
N PRO A 4 -28.06 35.88 2.71
CA PRO A 4 -26.61 35.85 2.75
C PRO A 4 -26.06 34.78 1.82
N THR A 5 -25.13 35.19 0.98
CA THR A 5 -24.24 34.41 0.12
C THR A 5 -23.05 33.91 0.93
N ASP A 6 -22.69 32.64 0.76
CA ASP A 6 -21.43 32.07 1.22
C ASP A 6 -20.31 32.37 0.19
N PRO A 7 -19.20 33.01 0.58
CA PRO A 7 -18.08 33.30 -0.31
C PRO A 7 -16.96 32.28 -0.11
N PHE A 8 -16.43 31.66 -1.17
CA PHE A 8 -14.98 31.40 -1.33
C PHE A 8 -14.73 30.69 -2.67
N LEU A 9 -14.67 31.47 -3.74
CA LEU A 9 -13.98 31.13 -4.98
C LEU A 9 -13.23 32.38 -5.46
N GLY A 10 -11.91 32.25 -5.59
CA GLY A 10 -11.08 33.18 -6.37
C GLY A 10 -9.78 33.60 -5.71
N SER A 11 -8.64 33.08 -6.17
CA SER A 11 -7.81 33.80 -7.14
C SER A 11 -6.48 33.08 -7.42
N GLN A 12 -5.97 33.32 -8.62
CA GLN A 12 -4.86 32.65 -9.29
C GLN A 12 -3.47 33.13 -8.82
N THR A 13 -2.45 32.50 -9.42
CA THR A 13 -1.06 32.94 -9.64
C THR A 13 -0.07 32.80 -8.50
N THR A 14 0.83 31.82 -8.59
CA THR A 14 2.27 32.08 -8.79
C THR A 14 2.97 30.83 -9.39
N GLN A 15 3.32 30.88 -10.67
CA GLN A 15 4.42 30.08 -11.23
C GLN A 15 5.72 30.86 -11.00
N ALA A 16 6.77 30.21 -10.46
CA ALA A 16 8.15 30.51 -10.84
C ALA A 16 9.18 29.54 -10.22
N LYS A 17 9.96 28.93 -11.13
CA LYS A 17 11.39 28.59 -11.01
C LYS A 17 11.80 27.42 -10.13
N LEU A 18 12.08 26.29 -10.79
CA LEU A 18 13.38 25.62 -10.61
C LEU A 18 13.87 25.08 -11.95
N GLY A 19 14.92 25.71 -12.47
CA GLY A 19 15.65 25.29 -13.64
C GLY A 19 17.14 25.13 -13.33
N MET A 20 17.70 24.05 -13.89
CA MET A 20 19.11 23.80 -14.24
C MET A 20 20.15 23.57 -13.14
N LEU A 21 20.72 22.35 -13.11
CA LEU A 21 22.10 21.98 -13.53
C LEU A 21 22.34 20.49 -13.16
N LYS A 22 22.31 19.55 -14.11
CA LYS A 22 23.42 18.98 -14.93
C LYS A 22 24.49 18.13 -14.18
N ARG A 23 24.41 16.81 -14.47
CA ARG A 23 25.44 15.80 -14.84
C ARG A 23 26.56 15.34 -13.87
N CYS A 24 26.65 13.99 -13.81
CA CYS A 24 27.80 13.08 -13.60
C CYS A 24 28.60 13.23 -12.30
N VAL A 25 28.81 12.19 -11.48
CA VAL A 25 29.68 11.02 -11.74
C VAL A 25 29.25 9.81 -10.89
N VAL A 26 29.33 8.62 -11.50
CA VAL A 26 29.20 7.30 -10.88
C VAL A 26 30.53 6.88 -10.21
N ALA A 27 30.41 6.08 -9.15
CA ALA A 27 31.43 5.42 -8.30
C ALA A 27 31.74 6.17 -7.00
N THR A 28 31.43 5.61 -5.82
CA THR A 28 32.20 4.50 -5.25
C THR A 28 31.39 3.68 -4.23
N ARG A 29 31.69 2.37 -4.18
CA ARG A 29 31.24 1.38 -3.19
C ARG A 29 31.67 1.77 -1.76
N PRO A 30 30.98 1.37 -0.68
CA PRO A 30 31.70 1.07 0.54
C PRO A 30 32.49 -0.21 0.29
N HIS A 31 33.79 -0.03 0.03
CA HIS A 31 34.75 -1.11 0.09
C HIS A 31 34.79 -1.64 1.53
N PHE A 32 34.14 -2.78 1.79
CA PHE A 32 34.69 -3.75 2.72
C PHE A 32 35.43 -4.79 1.92
N ASN A 33 36.61 -4.40 1.42
CA ASN A 33 37.60 -5.38 1.01
C ASN A 33 39.00 -4.79 1.13
N ARG A 34 39.78 -5.46 1.99
CA ARG A 34 41.23 -5.38 2.26
C ARG A 34 41.68 -4.57 3.50
N SER A 35 42.43 -5.32 4.33
CA SER A 35 43.12 -5.03 5.60
C SER A 35 42.26 -4.58 6.78
N LEU A 36 41.42 -5.49 7.28
CA LEU A 36 40.92 -5.43 8.66
C LEU A 36 42.00 -6.00 9.60
N SER A 37 42.51 -5.17 10.51
CA SER A 37 43.22 -5.62 11.70
C SER A 37 42.19 -5.71 12.82
N MET A 38 41.82 -6.94 13.22
CA MET A 38 40.89 -7.19 14.32
C MET A 38 41.67 -7.29 15.64
N SER A 39 41.62 -6.23 16.43
CA SER A 39 41.77 -6.29 17.89
C SER A 39 40.36 -6.27 18.49
N ALA A 40 40.07 -7.10 19.48
CA ALA A 40 38.74 -7.55 19.89
C ALA A 40 37.73 -6.48 20.41
N THR A 41 38.05 -5.17 20.35
CA THR A 41 37.24 -4.11 20.98
C THR A 41 37.06 -2.83 20.15
N ALA A 42 37.67 -2.70 18.97
CA ALA A 42 37.63 -1.47 18.16
C ALA A 42 37.56 -1.74 16.65
N LEU A 43 36.92 -0.83 15.90
CA LEU A 43 36.84 -0.80 14.45
C LEU A 43 37.52 0.47 13.93
N ILE A 44 38.36 0.40 12.91
CA ILE A 44 38.94 1.59 12.26
C ILE A 44 38.39 1.73 10.84
N HIS A 45 37.86 2.91 10.51
CA HIS A 45 37.35 3.22 9.17
C HIS A 45 37.59 4.70 8.81
N ASN A 46 38.21 4.96 7.66
CA ASN A 46 38.54 6.30 7.15
C ASN A 46 39.28 7.20 8.16
N GLY A 47 40.25 6.64 8.89
CA GLY A 47 41.03 7.39 9.89
C GLY A 47 40.24 7.74 11.16
N ILE A 48 39.11 7.06 11.39
CA ILE A 48 38.31 7.16 12.61
C ILE A 48 38.31 5.80 13.30
N GLU A 49 38.66 5.76 14.58
CA GLU A 49 38.54 4.61 15.47
C GLU A 49 37.20 4.65 16.18
N TYR A 50 36.42 3.59 16.04
CA TYR A 50 35.14 3.39 16.71
C TYR A 50 35.35 2.35 17.80
N ARG A 51 35.11 2.73 19.05
CA ARG A 51 35.29 1.83 20.19
C ARG A 51 34.20 2.05 21.22
N ARG A 52 33.88 0.99 21.94
CA ARG A 52 33.04 1.08 23.13
C ARG A 52 33.82 1.82 24.21
N LEU A 53 33.15 2.73 24.92
CA LEU A 53 33.77 3.44 26.03
C LEU A 53 33.73 2.59 27.29
N GLU A 54 34.85 2.57 28.02
CA GLU A 54 34.96 1.88 29.30
C GLU A 54 34.34 2.72 30.43
N PRO A 55 33.90 2.11 31.55
CA PRO A 55 33.30 2.83 32.69
C PRO A 55 34.16 3.94 33.30
N ALA A 56 35.48 3.91 33.04
CA ALA A 56 36.43 4.93 33.47
C ALA A 56 36.38 6.23 32.63
N PHE A 57 35.80 6.20 31.42
CA PHE A 57 35.66 7.38 30.58
C PHE A 57 34.78 8.43 31.28
N ASP A 58 35.18 9.71 31.18
CA ASP A 58 34.49 10.78 31.89
C ASP A 58 33.14 11.13 31.21
N PRO A 59 31.99 10.95 31.89
CA PRO A 59 30.69 11.32 31.35
C PRO A 59 30.56 12.84 31.11
N VAL A 60 31.34 13.67 31.81
CA VAL A 60 31.34 15.13 31.60
C VAL A 60 31.80 15.46 30.19
N THR A 61 32.85 14.80 29.70
CA THR A 61 33.33 14.96 28.32
C THR A 61 32.26 14.58 27.28
N LEU A 62 31.48 13.52 27.53
CA LEU A 62 30.38 13.13 26.64
C LEU A 62 29.25 14.16 26.63
N TYR A 63 28.92 14.71 27.79
CA TYR A 63 27.91 15.75 27.92
C TYR A 63 28.32 17.03 27.19
N GLU A 64 29.56 17.49 27.41
CA GLU A 64 30.12 18.67 26.74
C GLU A 64 30.14 18.48 25.22
N PHE A 65 30.54 17.30 24.74
CA PHE A 65 30.49 16.95 23.33
C PHE A 65 29.06 16.97 22.78
N ASN A 66 28.09 16.42 23.52
CA ASN A 66 26.69 16.40 23.10
C ASN A 66 26.12 17.82 22.97
N VAL A 67 26.36 18.66 23.97
CA VAL A 67 25.88 20.05 23.97
C VAL A 67 26.52 20.81 22.82
N LEU A 68 27.84 20.65 22.60
CA LEU A 68 28.57 21.38 21.57
C LEU A 68 28.12 21.03 20.14
N HIS A 69 27.89 19.74 19.85
CA HIS A 69 27.64 19.28 18.48
C HIS A 69 26.19 18.83 18.21
N GLY A 70 25.41 18.56 19.24
CA GLY A 70 24.05 18.03 19.18
C GLY A 70 22.97 19.08 19.39
N SER A 71 23.30 20.22 20.00
CA SER A 71 22.36 21.33 20.17
C SER A 71 22.02 21.97 18.83
N THR A 72 20.73 22.03 18.51
CA THR A 72 20.21 22.74 17.34
C THR A 72 18.98 23.55 17.74
N PRO A 73 18.49 24.50 16.92
CA PRO A 73 17.23 25.19 17.20
C PRO A 73 16.03 24.25 17.42
N HIS A 74 16.12 23.01 16.94
CA HIS A 74 15.07 21.99 17.02
C HIS A 74 15.42 20.83 17.96
N ASN A 75 16.58 20.89 18.64
CA ASN A 75 17.06 19.85 19.53
C ASN A 75 17.69 20.46 20.79
N PHE A 76 16.86 20.65 21.81
CA PHE A 76 17.27 21.07 23.14
C PHE A 76 17.79 19.88 23.95
N ILE A 77 18.98 20.02 24.53
CA ILE A 77 19.64 18.99 25.35
C ILE A 77 19.51 19.41 26.83
N PRO A 78 18.57 18.84 27.60
CA PRO A 78 18.37 19.22 28.99
C PRO A 78 19.49 18.69 29.88
N GLU A 79 20.13 19.58 30.64
CA GLU A 79 21.34 19.24 31.41
C GLU A 79 21.16 18.05 32.36
N GLY A 80 20.15 18.10 33.24
CA GLY A 80 19.92 17.06 34.26
C GLY A 80 19.73 15.66 33.67
N PRO A 81 18.66 15.42 32.87
CA PRO A 81 18.36 14.10 32.31
C PRO A 81 19.49 13.50 31.46
N VAL A 82 20.18 14.34 30.68
CA VAL A 82 21.27 13.87 29.80
C VAL A 82 22.52 13.54 30.61
N ARG A 83 22.89 14.35 31.61
CA ARG A 83 23.97 14.01 32.53
C ARG A 83 23.66 12.74 33.33
N ASP A 84 22.42 12.57 33.78
CA ASP A 84 21.98 11.37 34.50
C ASP A 84 22.13 10.13 33.61
N HIS A 85 21.64 10.18 32.36
CA HIS A 85 21.81 9.10 31.40
C HIS A 85 23.28 8.77 31.13
N LEU A 86 24.11 9.78 30.84
CA LEU A 86 25.54 9.58 30.55
C LEU A 86 26.32 9.05 31.76
N SER A 87 25.94 9.44 32.98
CA SER A 87 26.56 8.95 34.22
C SER A 87 26.42 7.43 34.39
N LYS A 88 25.36 6.84 33.80
CA LYS A 88 25.12 5.38 33.83
C LYS A 88 26.21 4.59 33.11
N LEU A 89 27.05 5.23 32.27
CA LEU A 89 28.27 4.60 31.73
C LEU A 89 29.14 3.99 32.82
N LYS A 90 29.29 4.68 33.97
CA LYS A 90 30.10 4.21 35.11
C LYS A 90 29.57 2.92 35.74
N THR A 91 28.27 2.70 35.62
CA THR A 91 27.56 1.54 36.19
C THR A 91 27.27 0.45 35.16
N GLY A 92 27.58 0.68 33.88
CA GLY A 92 27.18 -0.19 32.77
C GLY A 92 25.70 -0.08 32.38
N GLY A 93 24.94 0.84 32.98
CA GLY A 93 23.54 1.09 32.65
C GLY A 93 23.34 1.78 31.29
N ALA A 94 24.35 2.51 30.82
CA ALA A 94 24.40 3.03 29.46
C ALA A 94 25.58 2.42 28.69
N ILE A 95 25.32 1.97 27.47
CA ILE A 95 26.33 1.50 26.52
C ILE A 95 26.66 2.66 25.59
N VAL A 96 27.94 3.03 25.51
CA VAL A 96 28.38 4.17 24.70
C VAL A 96 29.41 3.73 23.67
N TRP A 97 29.16 4.08 22.41
CA TRP A 97 30.11 3.99 21.31
C TRP A 97 30.65 5.38 20.99
N GLY A 98 31.98 5.52 21.01
CA GLY A 98 32.66 6.75 20.60
C GLY A 98 33.41 6.54 19.28
N ALA A 99 33.43 7.58 18.46
CA ALA A 99 34.23 7.71 17.26
C ALA A 99 35.37 8.71 17.52
N PHE A 100 36.61 8.31 17.34
CA PHE A 100 37.81 9.09 17.65
C PHE A 100 38.68 9.27 16.41
N GLU A 101 39.25 10.45 16.19
CA GLU A 101 40.20 10.63 15.09
C GLU A 101 41.49 9.86 15.35
N THR A 102 42.01 9.12 14.36
CA THR A 102 43.24 8.33 14.55
C THR A 102 44.52 9.15 14.38
N MET A 103 44.41 10.38 13.86
CA MET A 103 45.53 11.29 13.62
C MET A 103 45.37 12.51 14.55
N GLY A 104 46.42 12.85 15.31
CA GLY A 104 46.36 13.93 16.31
C GLY A 104 46.00 13.43 17.71
N ASP A 105 45.31 14.26 18.50
CA ASP A 105 45.08 14.05 19.94
C ASP A 105 44.00 13.01 20.29
N GLN A 106 43.62 12.16 19.33
CA GLN A 106 42.53 11.18 19.47
C GLN A 106 41.22 11.81 19.97
N GLN A 107 40.85 12.95 19.40
CA GLN A 107 39.64 13.67 19.78
C GLN A 107 38.37 12.87 19.44
N LEU A 108 37.36 12.94 20.33
CA LEU A 108 36.02 12.43 20.07
C LEU A 108 35.35 13.27 18.98
N VAL A 109 34.86 12.62 17.93
CA VAL A 109 34.23 13.25 16.75
C VAL A 109 32.80 12.75 16.49
N GLY A 110 32.33 11.80 17.28
CA GLY A 110 30.95 11.35 17.29
C GLY A 110 30.67 10.35 18.41
N MET A 111 29.42 10.25 18.83
CA MET A 111 28.99 9.26 19.81
C MET A 111 27.57 8.76 19.58
N LEU A 112 27.30 7.56 20.08
CA LEU A 112 25.98 6.97 20.20
C LEU A 112 25.85 6.33 21.58
N THR A 113 24.76 6.63 22.29
CA THR A 113 24.47 6.07 23.61
C THR A 113 23.17 5.30 23.60
N ALA A 114 23.14 4.17 24.31
CA ALA A 114 21.95 3.36 24.43
C ALA A 114 21.75 2.89 25.87
N GLU A 115 20.51 2.82 26.31
CA GLU A 115 20.12 2.34 27.63
C GLU A 115 19.23 1.11 27.49
N VAL A 116 19.43 0.11 28.35
CA VAL A 116 18.53 -1.04 28.39
C VAL A 116 17.19 -0.59 28.93
N GLY A 117 16.18 -0.85 28.10
CA GLY A 117 14.91 -0.19 28.11
C GLY A 117 15.01 1.31 27.72
N GLY A 118 13.94 1.85 27.14
CA GLY A 118 13.60 3.29 27.20
C GLY A 118 12.09 3.55 27.12
N GLY A 119 11.67 4.79 27.45
CA GLY A 119 10.26 5.17 27.68
C GLY A 119 9.23 4.86 26.59
N TYR A 120 9.65 4.38 25.41
CA TYR A 120 8.74 3.89 24.38
C TYR A 120 8.01 2.59 24.77
N TRP A 121 8.57 1.78 25.69
CA TRP A 121 7.89 0.58 26.22
C TRP A 121 6.55 0.91 26.91
N VAL A 122 6.39 2.14 27.42
CA VAL A 122 5.17 2.59 28.13
C VAL A 122 3.98 2.68 27.17
N GLN A 123 4.24 2.86 25.88
CA GLN A 123 3.21 3.03 24.86
C GLN A 123 2.88 1.74 24.09
N THR A 124 3.75 0.71 24.11
CA THR A 124 3.57 -0.51 23.32
C THR A 124 3.31 -1.78 24.14
N GLY A 125 3.47 -1.73 25.47
CA GLY A 125 3.22 -2.88 26.35
C GLY A 125 4.27 -3.99 26.28
N ALA A 126 4.50 -4.63 27.44
CA ALA A 126 5.26 -5.87 27.69
C ALA A 126 6.61 -6.05 26.95
N GLY A 127 7.67 -5.38 27.39
CA GLY A 127 9.04 -5.66 26.90
C GLY A 127 10.21 -4.99 27.62
N GLY A 128 10.01 -4.44 28.83
CA GLY A 128 10.95 -3.50 29.46
C GLY A 128 12.42 -3.97 29.55
N GLU A 129 12.69 -5.27 29.72
CA GLU A 129 14.05 -5.81 29.85
C GLU A 129 14.61 -6.42 28.54
N ALA A 130 13.76 -6.66 27.53
CA ALA A 130 14.14 -7.25 26.24
C ALA A 130 14.33 -6.20 25.13
N THR A 131 14.28 -4.91 25.49
CA THR A 131 14.39 -3.79 24.56
C THR A 131 15.49 -2.84 24.99
N CYS A 132 16.06 -2.09 24.06
CA CYS A 132 17.05 -1.07 24.35
C CYS A 132 16.79 0.16 23.50
N PHE A 133 17.06 1.34 24.04
CA PHE A 133 16.73 2.62 23.41
C PHE A 133 17.98 3.47 23.22
N VAL A 134 18.20 3.95 21.99
CA VAL A 134 19.28 4.91 21.68
C VAL A 134 18.82 6.30 22.09
N ASN A 135 19.50 6.88 23.08
CA ASN A 135 19.12 8.16 23.68
C ASN A 135 19.86 9.32 23.01
N GLU A 136 21.19 9.27 22.96
CA GLU A 136 22.01 10.34 22.37
C GLU A 136 22.72 9.84 21.11
N PHE A 137 22.66 10.64 20.05
CA PHE A 137 23.36 10.39 18.79
C PHE A 137 23.81 11.71 18.18
N VAL A 138 25.13 11.89 18.09
CA VAL A 138 25.71 13.15 17.64
C VAL A 138 27.02 12.90 16.89
N VAL A 139 27.25 13.69 15.84
CA VAL A 139 28.49 13.70 15.06
C VAL A 139 28.91 15.14 14.91
N ASP A 140 30.20 15.42 15.14
CA ASP A 140 30.77 16.73 14.94
C ASP A 140 30.49 17.23 13.51
N ALA A 141 29.98 18.46 13.41
CA ALA A 141 29.66 19.11 12.15
C ALA A 141 30.87 19.16 11.19
N LEU A 142 32.09 19.33 11.71
CA LEU A 142 33.32 19.37 10.92
C LEU A 142 33.66 18.02 10.27
N TYR A 143 33.12 16.93 10.81
CA TYR A 143 33.36 15.56 10.34
C TYR A 143 32.16 14.96 9.60
N ARG A 144 31.11 15.75 9.33
CA ARG A 144 29.97 15.33 8.51
C ARG A 144 30.44 14.95 7.10
N GLY A 145 29.73 14.02 6.47
CA GLY A 145 30.10 13.47 5.16
C GLY A 145 31.14 12.34 5.18
N ARG A 146 31.79 12.08 6.33
CA ARG A 146 32.75 10.95 6.50
C ARG A 146 32.10 9.61 6.89
N ALA A 147 30.78 9.50 6.76
CA ALA A 147 29.99 8.32 7.13
C ALA A 147 30.04 7.89 8.62
N ILE A 148 30.54 8.74 9.53
CA ILE A 148 30.64 8.44 10.97
C ILE A 148 29.30 8.03 11.58
N GLY A 149 28.23 8.78 11.28
CA GLY A 149 26.91 8.49 11.81
C GLY A 149 26.36 7.12 11.38
N SER A 150 26.56 6.74 10.10
CA SER A 150 26.18 5.40 9.63
C SER A 150 27.03 4.30 10.29
N GLN A 151 28.32 4.55 10.56
CA GLN A 151 29.16 3.57 11.23
C GLN A 151 28.75 3.37 12.70
N LEU A 152 28.49 4.45 13.44
CA LEU A 152 28.00 4.37 14.82
C LEU A 152 26.66 3.63 14.93
N THR A 153 25.72 3.93 14.04
CA THR A 153 24.40 3.27 14.03
C THR A 153 24.51 1.80 13.61
N SER A 154 25.32 1.46 12.61
CA SER A 154 25.61 0.05 12.27
C SER A 154 26.29 -0.70 13.42
N LEU A 155 27.24 -0.08 14.10
CA LEU A 155 27.93 -0.67 15.25
C LEU A 155 26.98 -0.92 16.42
N SER A 156 26.02 -0.02 16.66
CA SER A 156 25.06 -0.16 17.77
C SER A 156 24.27 -1.48 17.73
N VAL A 157 23.98 -2.01 16.54
CA VAL A 157 23.22 -3.24 16.32
C VAL A 157 24.07 -4.40 15.80
N HIS A 158 25.40 -4.22 15.75
CA HIS A 158 26.28 -5.24 15.21
C HIS A 158 26.17 -6.55 16.03
N PRO A 159 26.03 -7.74 15.40
CA PRO A 159 25.74 -9.00 16.11
C PRO A 159 26.77 -9.41 17.17
N THR A 160 28.04 -9.02 16.98
CA THR A 160 29.14 -9.35 17.91
C THR A 160 29.54 -8.16 18.79
N LEU A 161 29.81 -7.01 18.18
CA LEU A 161 30.31 -5.82 18.89
C LEU A 161 29.18 -4.97 19.49
N GLY A 162 28.05 -4.89 18.81
CA GLY A 162 26.92 -4.05 19.19
C GLY A 162 26.11 -4.62 20.35
N ILE A 163 25.00 -3.95 20.65
CA ILE A 163 24.17 -4.25 21.82
C ILE A 163 23.61 -5.67 21.76
N PHE A 164 23.23 -6.16 20.59
CA PHE A 164 22.77 -7.54 20.43
C PHE A 164 23.83 -8.60 20.76
N GLY A 165 25.11 -8.29 20.57
CA GLY A 165 26.22 -9.18 20.95
C GLY A 165 26.59 -9.06 22.43
N LEU A 166 26.50 -7.84 22.97
CA LEU A 166 26.82 -7.56 24.36
C LEU A 166 25.73 -7.99 25.35
N ARG A 167 24.47 -7.91 24.92
CA ARG A 167 23.27 -8.14 25.74
C ARG A 167 22.33 -9.10 25.00
N PRO A 168 22.57 -10.42 25.07
CA PRO A 168 21.77 -11.43 24.37
C PRO A 168 20.30 -11.52 24.84
N GLU A 169 19.92 -10.84 25.91
CA GLU A 169 18.53 -10.69 26.32
C GLU A 169 17.77 -9.65 25.48
N ILE A 170 18.48 -8.72 24.83
CA ILE A 170 17.87 -7.67 24.02
C ILE A 170 17.46 -8.25 22.67
N ALA A 171 16.15 -8.23 22.42
CA ALA A 171 15.55 -8.62 21.16
C ALA A 171 15.40 -7.44 20.20
N GLU A 172 15.21 -6.22 20.73
CA GLU A 172 14.85 -5.06 19.91
C GLU A 172 15.54 -3.77 20.38
N MET A 173 15.90 -2.95 19.40
CA MET A 173 16.56 -1.66 19.54
C MET A 173 15.66 -0.58 18.97
N TYR A 174 15.47 0.51 19.71
CA TYR A 174 14.59 1.61 19.33
C TYR A 174 15.30 2.96 19.38
N THR A 175 14.82 3.92 18.59
CA THR A 175 15.17 5.33 18.72
C THR A 175 14.06 6.21 18.16
N THR A 176 14.15 7.52 18.42
CA THR A 176 13.26 8.52 17.82
C THR A 176 14.07 9.62 17.18
N VAL A 177 13.70 10.03 15.98
CA VAL A 177 14.28 11.18 15.29
C VAL A 177 13.18 12.18 14.94
N HIS A 178 13.52 13.46 14.90
CA HIS A 178 12.65 14.45 14.28
C HIS A 178 12.56 14.15 12.77
N SER A 179 11.35 14.20 12.21
CA SER A 179 11.08 14.02 10.77
C SER A 179 12.00 14.83 9.85
N ASP A 180 12.35 16.05 10.27
CA ASP A 180 13.11 17.02 9.49
C ASP A 180 14.62 16.82 9.65
N ASN A 181 15.04 16.00 10.62
CA ASN A 181 16.43 15.58 10.79
C ASN A 181 16.74 14.41 9.85
N VAL A 182 16.68 14.70 8.54
CA VAL A 182 16.93 13.74 7.45
C VAL A 182 18.30 13.06 7.60
N ALA A 183 19.30 13.76 8.13
CA ALA A 183 20.65 13.21 8.34
C ALA A 183 20.66 12.08 9.37
N SER A 184 20.04 12.29 10.54
CA SER A 184 19.99 11.26 11.59
C SER A 184 19.11 10.10 11.17
N ARG A 185 17.94 10.39 10.63
CA ARG A 185 17.05 9.39 10.01
C ARG A 185 17.81 8.51 9.01
N SER A 186 18.54 9.15 8.07
CA SER A 186 19.33 8.44 7.06
C SER A 186 20.47 7.63 7.66
N ALA A 187 21.10 8.09 8.75
CA ALA A 187 22.14 7.36 9.44
C ALA A 187 21.58 6.07 10.06
N PHE A 188 20.49 6.15 10.83
CA PHE A 188 19.86 4.98 11.45
C PHE A 188 19.34 3.97 10.42
N VAL A 189 18.72 4.44 9.32
CA VAL A 189 18.26 3.54 8.25
C VAL A 189 19.43 2.81 7.59
N LYS A 190 20.55 3.50 7.32
CA LYS A 190 21.79 2.86 6.84
C LYS A 190 22.41 1.94 7.90
N GLY A 191 22.20 2.24 9.17
CA GLY A 191 22.61 1.47 10.33
C GLY A 191 21.87 0.16 10.54
N GLY A 192 20.79 -0.10 9.80
CA GLY A 192 19.97 -1.31 9.93
C GLY A 192 18.67 -1.13 10.71
N TYR A 193 18.28 0.11 11.04
CA TYR A 193 16.98 0.41 11.61
C TYR A 193 15.94 0.65 10.50
N HIS A 194 14.67 0.43 10.79
CA HIS A 194 13.53 0.73 9.92
C HIS A 194 12.52 1.61 10.64
N GLU A 195 11.76 2.40 9.89
CA GLU A 195 10.72 3.26 10.46
C GLU A 195 9.50 2.44 10.86
N VAL A 196 8.99 2.70 12.05
CA VAL A 196 7.80 2.02 12.59
C VAL A 196 6.59 2.91 12.42
N LEU A 197 6.67 4.15 12.90
CA LEU A 197 5.59 5.13 12.80
C LEU A 197 6.13 6.56 12.89
N THR A 198 5.37 7.51 12.37
CA THR A 198 5.61 8.95 12.57
C THR A 198 4.36 9.56 13.21
N TYR A 199 4.54 10.31 14.29
CA TYR A 199 3.44 10.95 15.02
C TYR A 199 3.73 12.42 15.29
N SER A 200 2.66 13.20 15.49
CA SER A 200 2.78 14.59 15.95
C SER A 200 3.07 14.60 17.45
N ASP A 201 4.28 15.01 17.80
CA ASP A 201 4.73 15.20 19.18
C ASP A 201 4.39 16.63 19.60
N LEU A 202 3.15 16.82 20.07
CA LEU A 202 2.63 18.12 20.48
C LEU A 202 3.43 18.74 21.63
N HIS A 203 4.08 17.93 22.47
CA HIS A 203 4.91 18.42 23.58
C HIS A 203 6.23 19.06 23.09
N ARG A 204 6.73 18.60 21.93
CA ARG A 204 7.96 19.09 21.32
C ARG A 204 7.70 19.91 20.05
N GLU A 205 6.43 20.18 19.75
CA GLU A 205 5.96 20.91 18.57
C GLU A 205 6.59 20.43 17.25
N ARG A 206 6.69 19.10 17.08
CA ARG A 206 7.37 18.49 15.94
C ARG A 206 6.74 17.17 15.52
N ASN A 207 7.07 16.71 14.31
CA ASN A 207 6.79 15.31 13.93
C ASN A 207 7.98 14.43 14.32
N THR A 208 7.69 13.36 15.07
CA THR A 208 8.68 12.42 15.57
C THR A 208 8.49 11.07 14.87
N THR A 209 9.56 10.54 14.28
CA THR A 209 9.60 9.22 13.65
C THR A 209 10.31 8.23 14.57
N VAL A 210 9.66 7.11 14.84
CA VAL A 210 10.20 5.98 15.61
C VAL A 210 10.93 5.05 14.66
N LEU A 211 12.17 4.68 15.00
CA LEU A 211 12.92 3.66 14.28
C LEU A 211 13.23 2.45 15.16
N LYS A 212 13.21 1.26 14.56
CA LYS A 212 13.41 -0.04 15.21
C LYS A 212 14.45 -0.88 14.48
N CYS A 213 15.22 -1.67 15.22
CA CYS A 213 16.02 -2.77 14.70
C CYS A 213 15.79 -4.01 15.58
N ALA A 214 15.63 -5.19 15.00
CA ALA A 214 15.41 -6.43 15.74
C ALA A 214 16.63 -7.35 15.61
N ARG A 215 16.93 -8.10 16.67
CA ARG A 215 18.02 -9.07 16.67
C ARG A 215 17.68 -10.24 15.75
N VAL A 216 18.63 -10.55 14.87
CA VAL A 216 18.54 -11.74 14.01
C VAL A 216 18.64 -13.00 14.87
N GLY A 217 17.56 -13.78 14.97
CA GLY A 217 17.57 -15.11 15.61
C GLY A 217 16.65 -15.33 16.82
N THR A 218 15.89 -14.33 17.29
CA THR A 218 14.80 -14.53 18.27
C THR A 218 13.43 -14.28 17.64
N VAL A 219 13.07 -15.16 16.71
CA VAL A 219 11.68 -15.58 16.56
C VAL A 219 11.63 -16.99 17.14
N SER A 220 11.01 -17.13 18.31
CA SER A 220 10.68 -18.45 18.85
C SER A 220 9.74 -19.15 17.86
N ALA A 221 10.30 -20.12 17.14
CA ALA A 221 9.65 -21.31 16.62
C ALA A 221 8.20 -21.15 16.11
N ALA A 222 8.07 -20.55 14.93
CA ALA A 222 7.30 -21.15 13.85
C ALA A 222 7.95 -20.76 12.52
N ARG A 223 8.37 -21.78 11.76
CA ARG A 223 8.95 -21.75 10.40
C ARG A 223 10.44 -21.38 10.29
N GLY A 224 11.28 -22.42 10.32
CA GLY A 224 12.65 -22.39 9.83
C GLY A 224 12.69 -22.24 8.29
N GLY A 225 13.81 -22.00 7.64
CA GLY A 225 15.19 -21.77 8.05
C GLY A 225 16.04 -21.85 6.77
N ALA A 226 17.00 -20.95 6.59
CA ALA A 226 18.23 -21.14 5.80
C ALA A 226 19.08 -19.86 5.79
N THR A 227 20.37 -20.06 5.59
CA THR A 227 21.53 -19.25 5.93
C THR A 227 22.04 -18.29 4.85
N VAL A 228 22.54 -17.14 5.32
CA VAL A 228 23.73 -16.33 4.90
C VAL A 228 23.93 -15.95 3.42
N GLY A 229 23.86 -14.65 3.15
CA GLY A 229 24.47 -13.93 2.02
C GLY A 229 24.14 -12.45 2.15
N GLY A 230 25.06 -11.52 1.84
CA GLY A 230 24.77 -10.08 1.95
C GLY A 230 23.49 -9.71 1.19
N PHE A 231 22.53 -9.04 1.84
CA PHE A 231 21.25 -8.77 1.20
C PHE A 231 21.23 -7.36 0.58
N PRO A 232 20.77 -7.23 -0.68
CA PRO A 232 20.07 -6.03 -1.18
C PRO A 232 18.93 -5.67 -0.19
N ARG A 233 18.10 -4.63 -0.42
CA ARG A 233 16.76 -4.71 0.19
C ARG A 233 16.25 -6.11 -0.14
N PRO A 234 15.88 -6.98 0.82
CA PRO A 234 15.26 -8.21 0.42
C PRO A 234 13.91 -7.80 -0.15
N GLY A 235 13.81 -7.69 -1.47
CA GLY A 235 12.66 -8.30 -2.11
C GLY A 235 12.56 -9.68 -1.49
N ASN A 236 11.38 -9.97 -0.95
CA ASN A 236 11.09 -11.24 -0.32
C ASN A 236 11.72 -12.35 -1.18
N THR A 237 12.81 -12.98 -0.74
CA THR A 237 13.49 -14.01 -1.56
C THR A 237 12.72 -15.33 -1.51
N SER A 238 11.86 -15.45 -0.50
CA SER A 238 10.75 -16.39 -0.48
C SER A 238 9.60 -15.87 -1.33
N ALA A 239 8.87 -16.81 -1.94
CA ALA A 239 7.58 -16.47 -2.50
C ALA A 239 6.65 -15.96 -1.40
N MET A 240 5.79 -15.00 -1.72
CA MET A 240 4.77 -14.49 -0.80
C MET A 240 3.45 -15.20 -1.09
N ARG A 241 2.82 -15.79 -0.07
CA ARG A 241 1.48 -16.36 -0.21
C ARG A 241 0.45 -15.37 0.29
N VAL A 242 -0.46 -15.01 -0.60
CA VAL A 242 -1.48 -14.00 -0.36
C VAL A 242 -2.84 -14.60 -0.61
N ILE A 243 -3.77 -14.39 0.32
CA ILE A 243 -5.19 -14.62 0.08
C ILE A 243 -5.79 -13.32 -0.44
N GLY A 244 -6.42 -13.35 -1.62
CA GLY A 244 -7.29 -12.29 -2.11
C GLY A 244 -8.74 -12.62 -1.80
N ILE A 245 -9.48 -11.66 -1.25
CA ILE A 245 -10.92 -11.79 -0.95
C ILE A 245 -11.67 -10.65 -1.66
N GLN A 246 -12.73 -10.98 -2.39
CA GLN A 246 -13.58 -10.01 -3.06
C GLN A 246 -15.05 -10.43 -3.03
N SER A 247 -15.95 -9.48 -2.78
CA SER A 247 -17.39 -9.67 -2.97
C SER A 247 -17.90 -8.60 -3.94
N GLY A 248 -18.18 -9.02 -5.18
CA GLY A 248 -18.45 -8.12 -6.30
C GLY A 248 -19.83 -7.46 -6.28
N ASN A 249 -20.06 -6.53 -7.21
CA ASN A 249 -21.35 -5.83 -7.31
C ASN A 249 -22.52 -6.71 -7.79
N ALA A 250 -22.23 -7.87 -8.40
CA ALA A 250 -23.22 -8.87 -8.80
C ALA A 250 -23.93 -9.54 -7.61
N VAL A 251 -23.32 -9.52 -6.42
CA VAL A 251 -23.85 -10.12 -5.19
C VAL A 251 -24.23 -11.60 -5.39
N ASP A 252 -23.32 -12.33 -6.01
CA ASP A 252 -23.37 -13.76 -6.31
C ASP A 252 -22.62 -14.59 -5.26
N GLY A 253 -21.55 -14.05 -4.68
CA GLY A 253 -20.83 -14.69 -3.59
C GLY A 253 -19.59 -13.94 -3.13
N ILE A 254 -18.77 -14.63 -2.33
CA ILE A 254 -17.44 -14.19 -1.93
C ILE A 254 -16.40 -15.01 -2.68
N ASP A 255 -15.63 -14.36 -3.54
CA ASP A 255 -14.48 -14.92 -4.21
C ASP A 255 -13.28 -14.93 -3.26
N VAL A 256 -12.66 -16.10 -3.12
CA VAL A 256 -11.41 -16.26 -2.39
C VAL A 256 -10.39 -16.91 -3.31
N GLY A 257 -9.22 -16.30 -3.43
CA GLY A 257 -8.08 -16.86 -4.17
C GLY A 257 -6.83 -16.90 -3.30
N ILE A 258 -6.05 -17.97 -3.42
CA ILE A 258 -4.76 -18.15 -2.73
C ILE A 258 -3.68 -18.15 -3.80
N PHE A 259 -2.76 -17.20 -3.71
CA PHE A 259 -1.75 -16.96 -4.73
C PHE A 259 -0.35 -16.99 -4.12
N GLU A 260 0.59 -17.61 -4.81
CA GLU A 260 2.00 -17.62 -4.46
C GLU A 260 2.77 -16.72 -5.44
N PHE A 261 3.10 -15.51 -5.00
CA PHE A 261 3.85 -14.51 -5.76
C PHE A 261 5.35 -14.78 -5.69
N ALA A 262 6.01 -14.80 -6.84
CA ALA A 262 7.46 -14.89 -6.87
C ALA A 262 8.11 -13.61 -6.31
N PRO A 263 9.31 -13.72 -5.72
CA PRO A 263 10.15 -12.58 -5.37
C PRO A 263 10.22 -11.53 -6.49
N LEU A 264 9.91 -10.28 -6.17
CA LEU A 264 10.04 -9.19 -7.13
C LEU A 264 10.64 -7.93 -6.47
N GLU A 265 11.75 -7.50 -7.03
CA GLU A 265 12.43 -6.27 -6.62
C GLU A 265 11.89 -5.05 -7.37
N ARG A 266 12.03 -3.88 -6.76
CA ARG A 266 11.91 -2.61 -7.50
C ARG A 266 13.17 -2.38 -8.33
N ALA A 267 13.03 -1.68 -9.46
CA ALA A 267 14.16 -1.33 -10.29
C ALA A 267 15.13 -0.43 -9.51
N ALA A 268 16.44 -0.65 -9.70
CA ALA A 268 17.48 0.08 -8.95
C ALA A 268 17.50 1.60 -9.24
N ASN A 269 16.97 2.01 -10.40
CA ASN A 269 17.03 3.36 -10.93
C ASN A 269 15.67 4.09 -10.94
N ASP A 270 14.55 3.39 -10.77
CA ASP A 270 13.22 4.00 -10.55
C ASP A 270 12.46 3.19 -9.49
N PRO A 271 12.23 3.74 -8.29
CA PRO A 271 11.51 3.04 -7.25
C PRO A 271 10.04 2.73 -7.62
N ARG A 272 9.50 3.30 -8.69
CA ARG A 272 8.14 3.00 -9.20
C ARG A 272 8.14 1.87 -10.22
N ALA A 273 9.29 1.55 -10.83
CA ALA A 273 9.41 0.47 -11.77
C ALA A 273 9.74 -0.85 -11.06
N LEU A 274 9.27 -1.96 -11.62
CA LEU A 274 9.62 -3.30 -11.17
C LEU A 274 10.90 -3.75 -11.91
N ALA A 275 11.81 -4.44 -11.22
CA ALA A 275 13.06 -4.94 -11.81
C ALA A 275 12.81 -6.09 -12.81
N GLY A 276 11.60 -6.65 -12.83
CA GLY A 276 11.13 -7.68 -13.75
C GLY A 276 9.60 -7.70 -13.79
N SER A 277 9.04 -8.78 -14.32
CA SER A 277 7.58 -8.98 -14.35
C SER A 277 7.08 -9.61 -13.06
N LEU A 278 5.90 -9.17 -12.62
CA LEU A 278 5.16 -9.87 -11.56
C LEU A 278 4.77 -11.26 -12.08
N THR A 279 5.11 -12.29 -11.31
CA THR A 279 4.71 -13.67 -11.61
C THR A 279 4.16 -14.30 -10.35
N TYR A 280 3.13 -15.12 -10.51
CA TYR A 280 2.50 -15.82 -9.41
C TYR A 280 1.87 -17.13 -9.89
N LYS A 281 1.59 -18.02 -8.94
CA LYS A 281 0.79 -19.23 -9.16
C LYS A 281 -0.50 -19.12 -8.37
N THR A 282 -1.62 -19.48 -8.97
CA THR A 282 -2.85 -19.74 -8.22
C THR A 282 -2.71 -21.11 -7.56
N LEU A 283 -2.72 -21.14 -6.23
CA LEU A 283 -2.68 -22.39 -5.46
C LEU A 283 -4.07 -22.99 -5.30
N ALA A 284 -5.06 -22.14 -5.02
CA ALA A 284 -6.47 -22.49 -4.94
C ALA A 284 -7.31 -21.24 -5.22
N ASN A 285 -8.52 -21.41 -5.75
CA ASN A 285 -9.52 -20.35 -5.77
C ASN A 285 -10.92 -20.97 -5.72
N LYS A 286 -11.87 -20.22 -5.18
CA LYS A 286 -13.26 -20.65 -5.06
C LYS A 286 -14.16 -19.45 -4.87
N THR A 287 -15.31 -19.47 -5.53
CA THR A 287 -16.43 -18.61 -5.21
C THR A 287 -17.32 -19.33 -4.20
N PHE A 288 -17.54 -18.71 -3.05
CA PHE A 288 -18.51 -19.16 -2.06
C PHE A 288 -19.82 -18.43 -2.34
N SER A 289 -20.72 -19.08 -3.09
CA SER A 289 -22.01 -18.51 -3.46
C SER A 289 -22.81 -18.11 -2.22
N PHE A 290 -23.46 -16.96 -2.29
CA PHE A 290 -24.40 -16.54 -1.27
C PHE A 290 -25.63 -17.44 -1.28
N THR A 291 -26.09 -17.84 -0.10
CA THR A 291 -27.45 -18.33 0.08
C THR A 291 -28.46 -17.22 -0.25
N PRO A 292 -29.74 -17.57 -0.55
CA PRO A 292 -30.77 -16.56 -0.80
C PRO A 292 -30.89 -15.50 0.31
N ASP A 293 -30.73 -15.90 1.57
CA ASP A 293 -30.80 -15.00 2.72
C ASP A 293 -29.57 -14.10 2.85
N GLU A 294 -28.36 -14.63 2.61
CA GLU A 294 -27.13 -13.82 2.59
C GLU A 294 -27.18 -12.79 1.45
N ARG A 295 -27.65 -13.20 0.27
CA ARG A 295 -27.81 -12.32 -0.89
C ARG A 295 -28.84 -11.22 -0.62
N ALA A 296 -29.99 -11.59 -0.06
CA ALA A 296 -31.03 -10.63 0.32
C ALA A 296 -30.52 -9.64 1.38
N PHE A 297 -29.73 -10.12 2.35
CA PHE A 297 -29.09 -9.27 3.35
C PHE A 297 -28.17 -8.23 2.69
N VAL A 298 -27.25 -8.63 1.82
CA VAL A 298 -26.30 -7.71 1.17
C VAL A 298 -27.02 -6.71 0.27
N LEU A 299 -28.03 -7.13 -0.50
CA LEU A 299 -28.85 -6.22 -1.30
C LEU A 299 -29.62 -5.24 -0.42
N GLY A 300 -30.14 -5.70 0.72
CA GLY A 300 -30.81 -4.86 1.71
C GLY A 300 -29.93 -3.71 2.19
N LEU A 301 -28.62 -3.93 2.39
CA LEU A 301 -27.66 -2.89 2.81
C LEU A 301 -27.60 -1.69 1.85
N ARG A 302 -27.84 -1.92 0.56
CA ARG A 302 -27.86 -0.86 -0.46
C ARG A 302 -29.14 -0.02 -0.42
N ALA A 303 -30.20 -0.54 0.21
CA ALA A 303 -31.50 0.11 0.35
C ALA A 303 -31.74 0.68 1.75
N LEU A 304 -30.80 0.50 2.69
CA LEU A 304 -30.93 0.98 4.06
C LEU A 304 -30.98 2.51 4.13
N ASP A 305 -31.77 3.02 5.08
CA ASP A 305 -31.76 4.42 5.44
C ASP A 305 -30.44 4.73 6.16
N ARG A 306 -29.64 5.61 5.57
CA ARG A 306 -28.36 6.08 6.10
C ARG A 306 -28.48 6.82 7.44
N SER A 307 -29.69 7.12 7.90
CA SER A 307 -29.95 7.75 9.20
C SER A 307 -29.71 6.82 10.41
N ASP A 308 -29.76 5.49 10.24
CA ASP A 308 -29.45 4.51 11.29
C ASP A 308 -28.11 3.80 11.02
N GLY A 309 -27.05 4.30 11.65
CA GLY A 309 -25.69 3.77 11.49
C GLY A 309 -25.44 2.39 12.13
N ASN A 310 -26.31 1.93 13.03
CA ASN A 310 -26.06 0.68 13.76
C ASN A 310 -26.15 -0.56 12.86
N GLU A 311 -27.08 -0.56 11.90
CA GLU A 311 -27.22 -1.69 10.97
C GLU A 311 -25.99 -1.83 10.07
N TYR A 312 -25.43 -0.72 9.59
CA TYR A 312 -24.17 -0.73 8.83
C TYR A 312 -22.99 -1.20 9.68
N ALA A 313 -22.91 -0.79 10.95
CA ALA A 313 -21.86 -1.25 11.85
C ALA A 313 -21.94 -2.77 12.04
N LEU A 314 -23.13 -3.31 12.35
CA LEU A 314 -23.35 -4.75 12.48
C LEU A 314 -23.04 -5.50 11.18
N ALA A 315 -23.43 -4.94 10.03
CA ALA A 315 -23.13 -5.51 8.73
C ALA A 315 -21.62 -5.56 8.46
N ASN A 316 -20.86 -4.53 8.85
CA ASN A 316 -19.41 -4.49 8.70
C ASN A 316 -18.72 -5.66 9.42
N TYR A 317 -19.06 -5.88 10.69
CA TYR A 317 -18.54 -7.01 11.47
C TYR A 317 -18.98 -8.35 10.87
N LYS A 318 -20.27 -8.49 10.55
CA LYS A 318 -20.83 -9.74 10.01
C LYS A 318 -20.19 -10.15 8.67
N LEU A 319 -19.95 -9.18 7.77
CA LEU A 319 -19.25 -9.44 6.51
C LEU A 319 -17.77 -9.80 6.75
N GLY A 320 -17.12 -9.19 7.74
CA GLY A 320 -15.77 -9.58 8.16
C GLY A 320 -15.70 -11.03 8.64
N GLU A 321 -16.69 -11.47 9.43
CA GLU A 321 -16.80 -12.87 9.88
C GLU A 321 -16.98 -13.83 8.70
N TRP A 322 -17.87 -13.51 7.75
CA TRP A 322 -18.07 -14.33 6.56
C TRP A 322 -16.80 -14.45 5.72
N MET A 323 -16.11 -13.34 5.48
CA MET A 323 -14.87 -13.33 4.70
C MET A 323 -13.77 -14.17 5.37
N ALA A 324 -13.63 -14.06 6.69
CA ALA A 324 -12.70 -14.89 7.45
C ALA A 324 -13.06 -16.38 7.37
N ASP A 325 -14.34 -16.72 7.55
CA ASP A 325 -14.83 -18.10 7.46
C ASP A 325 -14.56 -18.71 6.08
N ARG A 326 -14.80 -17.96 4.99
CA ARG A 326 -14.57 -18.43 3.62
C ARG A 326 -13.07 -18.58 3.32
N ALA A 327 -12.22 -17.68 3.82
CA ALA A 327 -10.77 -17.80 3.70
C ALA A 327 -10.23 -19.05 4.41
N LEU A 328 -10.67 -19.30 5.64
CA LEU A 328 -10.30 -20.50 6.40
C LEU A 328 -10.84 -21.78 5.76
N ALA A 329 -12.06 -21.76 5.24
CA ALA A 329 -12.64 -22.90 4.54
C ALA A 329 -11.83 -23.26 3.28
N LEU A 330 -11.41 -22.28 2.47
CA LEU A 330 -10.59 -22.56 1.29
C LEU A 330 -9.20 -23.10 1.66
N LEU A 331 -8.59 -22.60 2.75
CA LEU A 331 -7.32 -23.12 3.26
C LEU A 331 -7.43 -24.61 3.64
N ASP A 332 -8.49 -24.97 4.38
CA ASP A 332 -8.77 -26.35 4.80
C ASP A 332 -9.04 -27.26 3.59
N GLU A 333 -9.93 -26.83 2.68
CA GLU A 333 -10.25 -27.58 1.45
C GLU A 333 -9.02 -27.81 0.56
N ALA A 334 -8.11 -26.85 0.49
CA ALA A 334 -6.87 -26.94 -0.29
C ALA A 334 -5.73 -27.65 0.45
N GLY A 335 -5.88 -27.98 1.73
CA GLY A 335 -4.83 -28.54 2.57
C GLY A 335 -3.62 -27.61 2.75
N ILE A 336 -3.84 -26.29 2.72
CA ILE A 336 -2.80 -25.28 2.86
C ILE A 336 -2.75 -24.82 4.31
N ASP A 337 -1.57 -24.96 4.94
CA ASP A 337 -1.36 -24.49 6.31
C ASP A 337 -1.53 -22.96 6.39
N GLN A 338 -2.49 -22.52 7.21
CA GLN A 338 -2.80 -21.13 7.50
C GLN A 338 -1.57 -20.31 7.88
N ALA A 339 -0.64 -20.88 8.66
CA ALA A 339 0.57 -20.16 9.07
C ALA A 339 1.52 -19.88 7.89
N SER A 340 1.24 -20.43 6.69
CA SER A 340 2.02 -20.22 5.46
C SER A 340 1.56 -19.06 4.63
N ILE A 341 0.49 -18.41 5.05
CA ILE A 341 -0.03 -17.22 4.42
C ILE A 341 0.62 -16.01 5.07
N ASP A 342 1.18 -15.13 4.25
CA ASP A 342 1.87 -13.93 4.71
C ASP A 342 0.89 -12.76 4.85
N LEU A 343 -0.13 -12.71 3.98
CA LEU A 343 -1.03 -11.57 3.84
C LEU A 343 -2.42 -12.00 3.37
N ILE A 344 -3.44 -11.30 3.86
CA ILE A 344 -4.78 -11.26 3.26
C ILE A 344 -4.99 -9.87 2.67
N GLY A 345 -5.38 -9.78 1.41
CA GLY A 345 -5.93 -8.58 0.79
C GLY A 345 -7.43 -8.73 0.63
N SER A 346 -8.22 -7.98 1.41
CA SER A 346 -9.69 -8.02 1.33
C SER A 346 -10.23 -6.73 0.71
N HIS A 347 -10.87 -6.84 -0.45
CA HIS A 347 -11.61 -5.72 -1.03
C HIS A 347 -12.84 -5.37 -0.18
N GLY A 348 -13.48 -6.37 0.43
CA GLY A 348 -14.77 -6.20 1.08
C GLY A 348 -15.96 -6.25 0.10
N GLN A 349 -17.12 -5.85 0.59
CA GLN A 349 -18.39 -5.72 -0.15
C GLN A 349 -18.75 -4.24 -0.28
N THR A 350 -18.81 -3.72 -1.50
CA THR A 350 -19.25 -2.32 -1.74
C THR A 350 -20.73 -2.16 -1.40
N VAL A 351 -21.04 -1.19 -0.53
CA VAL A 351 -22.41 -0.77 -0.16
C VAL A 351 -22.74 0.64 -0.66
N SER A 352 -21.75 1.49 -0.87
CA SER A 352 -21.89 2.82 -1.49
C SER A 352 -20.79 3.02 -2.53
N GLY A 353 -21.16 3.56 -3.69
CA GLY A 353 -20.20 3.85 -4.77
C GLY A 353 -19.59 5.25 -4.67
N HIS A 354 -20.34 6.23 -4.14
CA HIS A 354 -19.91 7.63 -4.11
C HIS A 354 -20.34 8.32 -2.79
N PRO A 355 -19.43 8.54 -1.82
CA PRO A 355 -18.06 8.02 -1.76
C PRO A 355 -18.04 6.48 -1.69
N HIS A 356 -16.94 5.89 -2.16
CA HIS A 356 -16.72 4.45 -2.05
C HIS A 356 -16.71 4.01 -0.60
N TRP A 357 -17.53 3.01 -0.29
CA TRP A 357 -17.60 2.42 1.03
C TRP A 357 -17.78 0.91 0.91
N GLU A 358 -16.74 0.20 1.32
CA GLU A 358 -16.68 -1.25 1.41
C GLU A 358 -16.86 -1.68 2.87
N LEU A 359 -17.69 -2.71 3.07
CA LEU A 359 -17.87 -3.37 4.35
C LEU A 359 -17.13 -4.71 4.39
N GLY A 360 -16.71 -5.09 5.59
CA GLY A 360 -15.91 -6.29 5.87
C GLY A 360 -14.79 -5.91 6.81
N ASP A 361 -15.07 -5.91 8.11
CA ASP A 361 -14.15 -5.36 9.11
C ASP A 361 -12.78 -6.05 9.07
N VAL A 362 -11.75 -5.26 8.77
CA VAL A 362 -10.37 -5.74 8.62
C VAL A 362 -9.81 -6.32 9.91
N SER A 363 -10.23 -5.80 11.07
CA SER A 363 -9.78 -6.27 12.37
C SER A 363 -10.38 -7.64 12.68
N VAL A 364 -11.65 -7.87 12.32
CA VAL A 364 -12.29 -9.18 12.42
C VAL A 364 -11.55 -10.20 11.56
N ILE A 365 -11.29 -9.88 10.29
CA ILE A 365 -10.59 -10.80 9.38
C ILE A 365 -9.20 -11.13 9.95
N ALA A 366 -8.43 -10.13 10.36
CA ALA A 366 -7.10 -10.34 10.93
C ALA A 366 -7.14 -11.17 12.21
N GLN A 367 -8.08 -10.91 13.12
CA GLN A 367 -8.19 -11.61 14.40
C GLN A 367 -8.67 -13.05 14.23
N ARG A 368 -9.67 -13.29 13.37
CA ARG A 368 -10.22 -14.63 13.10
C ARG A 368 -9.21 -15.53 12.40
N THR A 369 -8.42 -14.96 11.49
CA THR A 369 -7.45 -15.72 10.68
C THR A 369 -6.04 -15.71 11.25
N GLY A 370 -5.72 -14.83 12.20
CA GLY A 370 -4.36 -14.67 12.72
C GLY A 370 -3.33 -14.23 11.65
N ILE A 371 -3.78 -13.74 10.49
CA ILE A 371 -2.95 -13.33 9.37
C ILE A 371 -3.03 -11.81 9.19
N THR A 372 -1.89 -11.17 8.89
CA THR A 372 -1.86 -9.75 8.54
C THR A 372 -2.84 -9.47 7.41
N THR A 373 -3.74 -8.52 7.60
CA THR A 373 -4.80 -8.21 6.62
C THR A 373 -4.73 -6.75 6.19
N ALA A 374 -4.79 -6.52 4.88
CA ALA A 374 -4.90 -5.21 4.25
C ALA A 374 -6.28 -5.08 3.56
N ALA A 375 -6.90 -3.91 3.68
CA ALA A 375 -8.21 -3.59 3.11
C ALA A 375 -8.26 -2.09 2.70
N ASP A 376 -9.45 -1.54 2.47
CA ASP A 376 -9.70 -0.13 2.16
C ASP A 376 -8.92 0.40 0.94
N PHE A 377 -8.81 -0.43 -0.11
CA PHE A 377 -8.10 -0.05 -1.33
C PHE A 377 -8.75 1.12 -2.06
N ARG A 378 -10.09 1.21 -2.10
CA ARG A 378 -10.79 2.33 -2.77
C ARG A 378 -10.73 3.64 -1.98
N PRO A 379 -11.01 3.66 -0.66
CA PRO A 379 -10.82 4.85 0.14
C PRO A 379 -9.38 5.39 0.07
N ALA A 380 -8.38 4.51 0.03
CA ALA A 380 -6.99 4.91 -0.13
C ALA A 380 -6.71 5.60 -1.48
N ASP A 381 -7.29 5.12 -2.58
CA ASP A 381 -7.18 5.77 -3.89
C ASP A 381 -7.89 7.13 -3.92
N VAL A 382 -9.11 7.21 -3.38
CA VAL A 382 -9.86 8.47 -3.25
C VAL A 382 -9.10 9.50 -2.42
N ALA A 383 -8.48 9.08 -1.31
CA ALA A 383 -7.65 9.95 -0.47
C ALA A 383 -6.40 10.46 -1.21
N ALA A 384 -5.90 9.71 -2.20
CA ALA A 384 -4.82 10.13 -3.09
C ALA A 384 -5.28 11.02 -4.25
N GLY A 385 -6.58 11.37 -4.32
CA GLY A 385 -7.19 12.16 -5.39
C GLY A 385 -7.65 11.34 -6.60
N GLY A 386 -7.65 10.02 -6.48
CA GLY A 386 -8.20 9.09 -7.46
C GLY A 386 -9.72 8.96 -7.36
N ASN A 387 -10.28 8.06 -8.17
CA ASN A 387 -11.72 7.84 -8.24
C ASN A 387 -12.19 6.67 -7.38
N GLY A 388 -11.28 5.86 -6.84
CA GLY A 388 -11.57 4.60 -6.16
C GLY A 388 -11.94 3.45 -7.09
N THR A 389 -12.00 3.68 -8.41
CA THR A 389 -12.38 2.66 -9.40
C THR A 389 -11.86 3.00 -10.81
N PRO A 390 -11.52 1.98 -11.64
CA PRO A 390 -11.39 0.57 -11.29
C PRO A 390 -10.04 0.26 -10.64
N CYS A 391 -10.06 -0.41 -9.47
CA CYS A 391 -8.83 -0.78 -8.74
C CYS A 391 -7.94 -1.79 -9.50
N THR A 392 -8.50 -2.49 -10.49
CA THR A 392 -7.75 -3.45 -11.31
C THR A 392 -6.75 -2.78 -12.24
N CYS A 393 -6.86 -1.47 -12.48
CA CYS A 393 -5.97 -0.72 -13.38
C CYS A 393 -4.47 -0.90 -13.08
N THR A 394 -4.09 -0.90 -11.81
CA THR A 394 -2.69 -1.12 -11.42
C THR A 394 -2.25 -2.52 -11.81
N TYR A 395 -3.08 -3.53 -11.54
CA TYR A 395 -2.80 -4.92 -11.89
C TYR A 395 -2.72 -5.11 -13.41
N ASP A 396 -3.70 -4.61 -14.16
CA ASP A 396 -3.73 -4.65 -15.62
C ASP A 396 -2.50 -3.96 -16.23
N SER A 397 -2.10 -2.82 -15.65
CA SER A 397 -0.88 -2.11 -16.07
C SER A 397 0.39 -2.93 -15.82
N ILE A 398 0.46 -3.70 -14.74
CA ILE A 398 1.64 -4.50 -14.43
C ILE A 398 1.70 -5.75 -15.33
N MET A 399 0.55 -6.40 -15.54
CA MET A 399 0.48 -7.71 -16.16
C MET A 399 0.31 -7.67 -17.68
N LEU A 400 -0.50 -6.73 -18.18
CA LEU A 400 -0.97 -6.74 -19.56
C LEU A 400 -0.35 -5.65 -20.41
N ARG A 401 0.34 -4.67 -19.81
CA ARG A 401 0.84 -3.52 -20.56
C ARG A 401 1.89 -3.92 -21.61
N PRO A 402 1.75 -3.48 -22.88
CA PRO A 402 2.71 -3.81 -23.93
C PRO A 402 4.12 -3.27 -23.63
N ALA A 403 5.15 -4.03 -24.00
CA ALA A 403 6.55 -3.63 -23.88
C ALA A 403 6.87 -2.36 -24.69
N ALA A 404 7.97 -1.69 -24.34
CA ALA A 404 8.43 -0.51 -25.06
C ALA A 404 8.73 -0.84 -26.53
N GLY A 405 8.28 0.01 -27.44
CA GLY A 405 8.41 -0.18 -28.89
C GLY A 405 7.26 -0.99 -29.53
N ALA A 406 6.31 -1.51 -28.75
CA ALA A 406 5.08 -2.05 -29.32
C ALA A 406 4.25 -0.95 -30.01
N THR A 407 3.56 -1.31 -31.09
CA THR A 407 2.77 -0.36 -31.90
C THR A 407 1.27 -0.35 -31.56
N LYS A 408 0.81 -1.27 -30.72
CA LYS A 408 -0.61 -1.43 -30.37
C LYS A 408 -0.83 -1.23 -28.88
N TRP A 409 -1.93 -0.57 -28.56
CA TRP A 409 -2.48 -0.56 -27.20
C TRP A 409 -3.10 -1.92 -26.89
N ARG A 410 -3.21 -2.23 -25.60
CA ARG A 410 -4.10 -3.28 -25.11
C ARG A 410 -5.23 -2.63 -24.32
N ILE A 411 -6.41 -3.23 -24.36
CA ILE A 411 -7.55 -2.82 -23.56
C ILE A 411 -7.95 -4.04 -22.75
N ALA A 412 -7.90 -3.94 -21.43
CA ALA A 412 -8.46 -4.96 -20.55
C ALA A 412 -9.91 -4.58 -20.27
N ILE A 413 -10.83 -5.53 -20.44
CA ILE A 413 -12.26 -5.31 -20.26
C ILE A 413 -12.74 -6.35 -19.25
N ASN A 414 -13.29 -5.88 -18.14
CA ASN A 414 -14.00 -6.71 -17.18
C ASN A 414 -15.51 -6.47 -17.33
N ILE A 415 -16.28 -7.55 -17.39
CA ILE A 415 -17.75 -7.51 -17.49
C ILE A 415 -18.31 -8.26 -16.27
N GLY A 416 -18.33 -7.57 -15.13
CA GLY A 416 -19.03 -8.03 -13.93
C GLY A 416 -20.48 -7.52 -13.92
N GLY A 417 -21.07 -7.34 -12.74
CA GLY A 417 -22.38 -6.67 -12.63
C GLY A 417 -22.38 -5.29 -13.32
N THR A 418 -21.28 -4.56 -13.15
CA THR A 418 -20.88 -3.42 -13.98
C THR A 418 -19.64 -3.75 -14.81
N SER A 419 -19.41 -2.99 -15.87
CA SER A 419 -18.24 -3.13 -16.72
C SER A 419 -17.14 -2.14 -16.32
N SER A 420 -15.89 -2.54 -16.52
CA SER A 420 -14.73 -1.65 -16.38
C SER A 420 -13.74 -1.88 -17.52
N VAL A 421 -13.03 -0.82 -17.88
CA VAL A 421 -12.02 -0.85 -18.93
C VAL A 421 -10.72 -0.22 -18.46
N THR A 422 -9.60 -0.89 -18.76
CA THR A 422 -8.25 -0.34 -18.57
C THR A 422 -7.57 -0.21 -19.93
N PHE A 423 -7.23 1.02 -20.31
CA PHE A 423 -6.45 1.32 -21.51
C PHE A 423 -4.95 1.27 -21.20
N LEU A 424 -4.23 0.45 -21.96
CA LEU A 424 -2.83 0.14 -21.73
C LEU A 424 -1.99 0.56 -22.94
N PRO A 425 -1.51 1.82 -22.98
CA PRO A 425 -0.50 2.22 -23.93
C PRO A 425 0.80 1.42 -23.71
N PRO A 426 1.58 1.15 -24.76
CA PRO A 426 2.93 0.62 -24.59
C PRO A 426 3.77 1.41 -23.59
N TRP A 427 4.76 0.76 -22.97
CA TRP A 427 5.75 1.48 -22.17
C TRP A 427 6.50 2.52 -23.02
N PRO A 428 6.70 3.76 -22.53
CA PRO A 428 7.44 4.78 -23.28
C PRO A 428 8.91 4.36 -23.47
N THR A 429 9.50 4.74 -24.60
CA THR A 429 10.95 4.62 -24.78
C THR A 429 11.66 5.77 -24.07
N MET A 430 12.92 5.57 -23.66
CA MET A 430 13.70 6.59 -22.94
C MET A 430 13.87 7.91 -23.73
N ALA A 431 13.76 7.87 -25.06
CA ALA A 431 13.83 9.04 -25.93
C ALA A 431 12.50 9.84 -26.01
N ALA A 432 11.39 9.26 -25.55
CA ALA A 432 10.04 9.84 -25.64
C ALA A 432 9.54 10.37 -24.29
N ILE A 433 10.40 10.55 -23.28
CA ILE A 433 10.01 11.14 -22.00
C ILE A 433 10.07 12.67 -22.11
N ASP A 434 9.16 13.23 -22.89
CA ASP A 434 8.77 14.65 -22.84
C ASP A 434 7.25 14.74 -22.62
N ALA A 435 6.60 15.86 -22.98
CA ALA A 435 5.16 16.12 -22.78
C ALA A 435 4.21 15.00 -23.28
N THR A 436 4.71 14.05 -24.09
CA THR A 436 4.03 12.82 -24.51
C THR A 436 3.86 11.76 -23.39
N ALA A 437 4.51 11.91 -22.23
CA ALA A 437 4.42 10.95 -21.12
C ALA A 437 3.01 10.81 -20.50
N VAL A 438 2.18 11.88 -20.53
CA VAL A 438 0.77 11.81 -20.10
C VAL A 438 -0.02 10.89 -21.04
N ALA A 439 0.24 10.95 -22.34
CA ALA A 439 -0.39 10.08 -23.34
C ALA A 439 0.07 8.61 -23.26
N ALA A 440 1.08 8.31 -22.45
CA ALA A 440 1.59 6.98 -22.19
C ALA A 440 1.23 6.47 -20.78
N THR A 441 0.31 7.12 -20.06
CA THR A 441 -0.13 6.63 -18.74
C THR A 441 -1.36 5.74 -18.91
N PRO A 442 -1.37 4.52 -18.33
CA PRO A 442 -2.57 3.69 -18.27
C PRO A 442 -3.74 4.43 -17.65
N LEU A 443 -4.93 4.20 -18.19
CA LEU A 443 -6.15 4.85 -17.74
C LEU A 443 -7.26 3.84 -17.52
N GLY A 444 -7.98 3.99 -16.41
CA GLY A 444 -9.17 3.23 -16.09
C GLY A 444 -10.43 4.06 -16.12
N LEU A 445 -11.54 3.42 -16.46
CA LEU A 445 -12.88 3.94 -16.21
C LEU A 445 -13.91 2.81 -16.18
N ASP A 446 -15.10 3.12 -15.67
CA ASP A 446 -16.25 2.21 -15.68
C ASP A 446 -17.30 2.68 -16.70
N PRO A 447 -17.45 2.01 -17.86
CA PRO A 447 -18.38 2.47 -18.90
C PRO A 447 -19.84 2.49 -18.46
N GLY A 448 -20.21 1.67 -17.45
CA GLY A 448 -21.56 1.50 -16.94
C GLY A 448 -21.92 0.04 -16.71
N LEU A 449 -23.15 -0.35 -17.09
CA LEU A 449 -23.68 -1.72 -16.89
C LEU A 449 -22.78 -2.81 -17.49
N GLY A 450 -22.76 -3.95 -16.79
CA GLY A 450 -22.28 -5.23 -17.28
C GLY A 450 -23.46 -6.21 -17.27
N VAL A 451 -23.35 -7.33 -16.56
CA VAL A 451 -24.40 -8.37 -16.54
C VAL A 451 -25.57 -8.08 -15.58
N PHE A 452 -25.46 -7.09 -14.68
CA PHE A 452 -26.44 -6.93 -13.59
C PHE A 452 -27.90 -6.83 -14.06
N PHE A 453 -28.19 -5.97 -15.05
CA PHE A 453 -29.56 -5.86 -15.58
C PHE A 453 -29.94 -7.05 -16.48
N MET A 454 -28.97 -7.75 -17.07
CA MET A 454 -29.22 -9.00 -17.80
C MET A 454 -29.69 -10.10 -16.85
N ASP A 455 -29.07 -10.22 -15.69
CA ASP A 455 -29.45 -11.19 -14.65
C ASP A 455 -30.85 -10.89 -14.09
N LEU A 456 -31.19 -9.61 -13.90
CA LEU A 456 -32.55 -9.20 -13.53
C LEU A 456 -33.58 -9.54 -14.63
N ALA A 457 -33.21 -9.38 -15.91
CA ALA A 457 -34.07 -9.76 -17.03
C ALA A 457 -34.24 -11.28 -17.14
N ALA A 458 -33.18 -12.08 -16.92
CA ALA A 458 -33.26 -13.54 -16.88
C ALA A 458 -34.24 -14.01 -15.79
N LYS A 459 -34.16 -13.43 -14.58
CA LYS A 459 -35.10 -13.70 -13.47
C LYS A 459 -36.54 -13.32 -13.78
N CYS A 460 -36.75 -12.31 -14.62
CA CYS A 460 -38.08 -11.90 -15.07
C CYS A 460 -38.71 -12.91 -16.03
N ILE A 461 -37.89 -13.65 -16.79
CA ILE A 461 -38.31 -14.69 -17.72
C ILE A 461 -38.60 -15.98 -16.95
N ASP A 462 -37.68 -16.38 -16.08
CA ASP A 462 -37.83 -17.53 -15.19
C ASP A 462 -37.13 -17.20 -13.85
N PRO A 463 -37.87 -17.19 -12.72
CA PRO A 463 -37.32 -16.83 -11.42
C PRO A 463 -36.25 -17.81 -10.90
N THR A 464 -36.10 -18.98 -11.53
CA THR A 464 -35.06 -19.96 -11.19
C THR A 464 -33.73 -19.68 -11.88
N LEU A 465 -33.70 -18.81 -12.90
CA LEU A 465 -32.46 -18.42 -13.58
C LEU A 465 -31.73 -17.37 -12.76
N GLU A 466 -30.43 -17.59 -12.57
CA GLU A 466 -29.57 -16.59 -11.92
C GLU A 466 -28.97 -15.62 -12.95
N TYR A 467 -28.69 -16.10 -14.16
CA TYR A 467 -28.12 -15.36 -15.30
C TYR A 467 -28.51 -16.05 -16.62
N ASP A 468 -28.22 -15.41 -17.76
CA ASP A 468 -28.40 -16.01 -19.09
C ASP A 468 -27.19 -16.87 -19.48
N ALA A 469 -27.30 -18.18 -19.29
CA ALA A 469 -26.23 -19.13 -19.58
C ALA A 469 -25.78 -19.07 -21.05
N ASP A 470 -24.49 -18.80 -21.23
CA ASP A 470 -23.84 -18.57 -22.52
C ASP A 470 -24.49 -17.48 -23.37
N GLY A 471 -25.41 -16.64 -22.87
CA GLY A 471 -26.20 -15.71 -23.69
C GLY A 471 -27.24 -16.38 -24.58
N ALA A 472 -27.73 -17.57 -24.21
CA ALA A 472 -28.64 -18.36 -25.03
C ALA A 472 -30.00 -17.68 -25.25
N ILE A 473 -30.54 -17.04 -24.21
CA ILE A 473 -31.83 -16.35 -24.28
C ILE A 473 -31.68 -15.04 -25.06
N ALA A 474 -30.65 -14.26 -24.78
CA ALA A 474 -30.33 -13.03 -25.49
C ALA A 474 -30.18 -13.25 -27.01
N ARG A 475 -29.54 -14.35 -27.42
CA ARG A 475 -29.40 -14.74 -28.84
C ARG A 475 -30.70 -15.14 -29.51
N ALA A 476 -31.66 -15.66 -28.74
CA ALA A 476 -32.97 -16.06 -29.26
C ALA A 476 -33.95 -14.86 -29.31
N GLY A 477 -33.73 -13.85 -28.48
CA GLY A 477 -34.46 -12.58 -28.51
C GLY A 477 -34.02 -11.67 -29.67
N GLN A 478 -34.77 -10.59 -29.86
CA GLN A 478 -34.50 -9.55 -30.84
C GLN A 478 -34.19 -8.22 -30.14
N THR A 479 -33.01 -7.65 -30.40
CA THR A 479 -32.66 -6.29 -29.94
C THR A 479 -33.70 -5.27 -30.41
N HIS A 480 -34.23 -4.49 -29.48
CA HIS A 480 -35.19 -3.43 -29.76
C HIS A 480 -34.47 -2.09 -29.94
N GLU A 481 -34.10 -1.76 -31.19
CA GLU A 481 -33.25 -0.61 -31.54
C GLU A 481 -33.72 0.74 -30.98
N ALA A 482 -35.03 1.02 -31.01
CA ALA A 482 -35.55 2.29 -30.49
C ALA A 482 -35.44 2.38 -28.96
N LEU A 483 -35.49 1.24 -28.25
CA LEU A 483 -35.31 1.21 -26.80
C LEU A 483 -33.83 1.36 -26.45
N LEU A 484 -32.96 0.66 -27.19
CA LEU A 484 -31.51 0.80 -27.07
C LEU A 484 -31.06 2.24 -27.28
N ALA A 485 -31.56 2.91 -28.32
CA ALA A 485 -31.27 4.32 -28.57
C ALA A 485 -31.74 5.22 -27.43
N GLU A 486 -32.91 4.94 -26.83
CA GLU A 486 -33.41 5.67 -25.65
C GLU A 486 -32.50 5.42 -24.43
N MET A 487 -32.12 4.18 -24.14
CA MET A 487 -31.23 3.83 -23.02
C MET A 487 -29.86 4.51 -23.14
N LEU A 488 -29.28 4.57 -24.34
CA LEU A 488 -27.99 5.22 -24.59
C LEU A 488 -28.02 6.74 -24.35
N THR A 489 -29.20 7.36 -24.25
CA THR A 489 -29.34 8.78 -23.90
C THR A 489 -29.21 9.05 -22.40
N HIS A 490 -29.17 8.00 -21.56
CA HIS A 490 -28.99 8.13 -20.12
C HIS A 490 -27.75 8.96 -19.77
N GLU A 491 -27.86 9.85 -18.78
CA GLU A 491 -26.84 10.86 -18.46
C GLU A 491 -25.45 10.24 -18.20
N TYR A 492 -25.43 9.05 -17.58
CA TYR A 492 -24.20 8.32 -17.30
C TYR A 492 -23.36 8.08 -18.56
N TYR A 493 -24.00 7.69 -19.68
CA TYR A 493 -23.30 7.39 -20.94
C TYR A 493 -22.87 8.65 -21.71
N GLN A 494 -23.33 9.84 -21.29
CA GLN A 494 -23.00 11.12 -21.90
C GLN A 494 -21.72 11.75 -21.32
N GLN A 495 -21.11 11.15 -20.30
CA GLN A 495 -19.89 11.66 -19.65
C GLN A 495 -18.68 11.70 -20.60
N THR A 496 -18.07 12.88 -20.76
CA THR A 496 -16.94 13.10 -21.69
C THR A 496 -15.61 13.38 -21.00
N SER A 497 -15.60 13.56 -19.68
CA SER A 497 -14.43 13.88 -18.88
C SER A 497 -14.21 12.85 -17.78
N LEU A 498 -12.94 12.56 -17.50
CA LEU A 498 -12.53 11.68 -16.42
C LEU A 498 -12.46 12.45 -15.09
N PRO A 499 -12.57 11.75 -13.94
CA PRO A 499 -12.78 10.31 -13.82
C PRO A 499 -14.24 9.89 -14.10
N ILE A 500 -14.43 8.63 -14.54
CA ILE A 500 -15.74 8.00 -14.71
C ILE A 500 -15.70 6.70 -13.91
N GLY A 501 -16.51 6.61 -12.86
CA GLY A 501 -16.66 5.44 -12.01
C GLY A 501 -18.12 5.10 -11.81
N VAL A 502 -18.38 3.80 -11.64
CA VAL A 502 -19.73 3.30 -11.43
C VAL A 502 -19.92 2.86 -9.99
N GLY A 503 -21.01 3.33 -9.39
CA GLY A 503 -21.53 2.92 -8.11
C GLY A 503 -22.85 2.15 -8.23
N PRO A 504 -23.30 1.47 -7.16
CA PRO A 504 -24.64 0.89 -7.11
C PRO A 504 -25.76 1.91 -7.34
N ASP A 505 -25.53 3.18 -6.99
CA ASP A 505 -26.51 4.27 -7.08
C ASP A 505 -26.76 4.75 -8.52
N ASP A 506 -25.83 4.48 -9.46
CA ASP A 506 -25.94 4.91 -10.86
C ASP A 506 -26.92 4.04 -11.68
N PHE A 507 -27.07 2.77 -11.29
CA PHE A 507 -27.92 1.79 -11.98
C PHE A 507 -28.79 0.99 -10.98
N PRO A 508 -29.74 1.64 -10.28
CA PRO A 508 -30.59 0.98 -9.30
C PRO A 508 -31.64 0.07 -9.95
N GLU A 509 -32.21 -0.87 -9.18
CA GLU A 509 -33.29 -1.75 -9.66
C GLU A 509 -34.55 -0.97 -10.11
N THR A 510 -34.75 0.25 -9.60
CA THR A 510 -35.84 1.15 -10.04
C THR A 510 -35.65 1.63 -11.48
N LEU A 511 -34.41 1.84 -11.94
CA LEU A 511 -34.10 2.15 -13.34
C LEU A 511 -34.38 0.94 -14.23
N PHE A 512 -33.98 -0.27 -13.78
CA PHE A 512 -34.32 -1.51 -14.48
C PHE A 512 -35.84 -1.67 -14.64
N ALA A 513 -36.62 -1.46 -13.57
CA ALA A 513 -38.07 -1.55 -13.62
C ALA A 513 -38.68 -0.54 -14.62
N THR A 514 -38.11 0.67 -14.68
CA THR A 514 -38.52 1.72 -15.64
C THR A 514 -38.26 1.28 -17.08
N TRP A 515 -37.06 0.79 -17.38
CA TRP A 515 -36.70 0.32 -18.72
C TRP A 515 -37.48 -0.94 -19.13
N ARG A 516 -37.77 -1.84 -18.20
CA ARG A 516 -38.63 -3.01 -18.47
C ARG A 516 -40.06 -2.61 -18.79
N ALA A 517 -40.63 -1.66 -18.04
CA ALA A 517 -41.96 -1.13 -18.34
C ALA A 517 -42.00 -0.45 -19.72
N ARG A 518 -40.92 0.27 -20.07
CA ARG A 518 -40.75 0.88 -21.39
C ARG A 518 -40.67 -0.15 -22.51
N ALA A 519 -39.92 -1.24 -22.32
CA ALA A 519 -39.84 -2.35 -23.27
C ALA A 519 -41.22 -2.97 -23.55
N ARG A 520 -42.01 -3.21 -22.50
CA ARG A 520 -43.38 -3.72 -22.64
C ARG A 520 -44.30 -2.76 -23.40
N ALA A 521 -44.14 -1.44 -23.19
CA ALA A 521 -44.91 -0.44 -23.94
C ALA A 521 -44.57 -0.43 -25.45
N PHE A 522 -43.35 -0.84 -25.81
CA PHE A 522 -42.95 -1.08 -27.19
C PHE A 522 -43.36 -2.46 -27.74
N GLY A 523 -43.96 -3.32 -26.90
CA GLY A 523 -44.32 -4.69 -27.28
C GLY A 523 -43.15 -5.68 -27.28
N ALA A 524 -41.99 -5.30 -26.72
CA ALA A 524 -40.84 -6.19 -26.58
C ALA A 524 -41.08 -7.18 -25.42
N SER A 525 -40.69 -8.44 -25.64
CA SER A 525 -40.69 -9.46 -24.59
C SER A 525 -39.55 -9.25 -23.58
N ASP A 526 -39.57 -9.96 -22.45
CA ASP A 526 -38.43 -9.92 -21.52
C ASP A 526 -37.16 -10.54 -22.15
N ALA A 527 -37.29 -11.46 -23.12
CA ALA A 527 -36.16 -11.99 -23.89
C ALA A 527 -35.59 -10.95 -24.86
N ASP A 528 -36.43 -10.14 -25.49
CA ASP A 528 -36.01 -9.01 -26.33
C ASP A 528 -35.34 -7.92 -25.49
N LEU A 529 -35.86 -7.65 -24.29
CA LEU A 529 -35.23 -6.74 -23.33
C LEU A 529 -33.84 -7.26 -22.93
N LEU A 530 -33.71 -8.54 -22.61
CA LEU A 530 -32.42 -9.17 -22.31
C LEU A 530 -31.44 -9.01 -23.48
N SER A 531 -31.86 -9.32 -24.71
CA SER A 531 -31.08 -9.09 -25.93
C SER A 531 -30.65 -7.61 -26.08
N THR A 532 -31.58 -6.69 -25.81
CA THR A 532 -31.33 -5.24 -25.87
C THR A 532 -30.34 -4.77 -24.80
N LEU A 533 -30.41 -5.30 -23.58
CA LEU A 533 -29.46 -5.00 -22.50
C LEU A 533 -28.06 -5.57 -22.77
N THR A 534 -27.99 -6.74 -23.42
CA THR A 534 -26.73 -7.30 -23.93
C THR A 534 -26.09 -6.36 -24.96
N GLU A 535 -26.86 -5.88 -25.93
CA GLU A 535 -26.37 -4.92 -26.93
C GLU A 535 -26.00 -3.57 -26.29
N LEU A 536 -26.79 -3.07 -25.33
CA LEU A 536 -26.48 -1.85 -24.57
C LEU A 536 -25.10 -1.95 -23.93
N THR A 537 -24.82 -3.07 -23.24
CA THR A 537 -23.54 -3.31 -22.57
C THR A 537 -22.38 -3.36 -23.56
N ALA A 538 -22.55 -4.00 -24.71
CA ALA A 538 -21.54 -4.02 -25.76
C ALA A 538 -21.28 -2.61 -26.33
N LYS A 539 -22.34 -1.89 -26.68
CA LYS A 539 -22.25 -0.54 -27.27
C LYS A 539 -21.64 0.47 -26.31
N GLN A 540 -22.01 0.49 -25.03
CA GLN A 540 -21.42 1.43 -24.07
C GLN A 540 -19.92 1.18 -23.82
N ILE A 541 -19.45 -0.08 -23.80
CA ILE A 541 -18.01 -0.40 -23.79
C ILE A 541 -17.35 0.12 -25.08
N ALA A 542 -17.94 -0.13 -26.24
CA ALA A 542 -17.40 0.31 -27.52
C ALA A 542 -17.31 1.85 -27.60
N LEU A 543 -18.32 2.58 -27.11
CA LEU A 543 -18.33 4.03 -27.02
C LEU A 543 -17.21 4.55 -26.11
N ALA A 544 -17.02 3.94 -24.94
CA ALA A 544 -15.92 4.28 -24.04
C ALA A 544 -14.55 4.05 -24.70
N CYS A 545 -14.37 2.90 -25.37
CA CYS A 545 -13.15 2.59 -26.12
C CYS A 545 -12.89 3.61 -27.24
N ALA A 546 -13.91 3.97 -28.01
CA ALA A 546 -13.80 4.97 -29.07
C ALA A 546 -13.41 6.35 -28.52
N ARG A 547 -13.94 6.73 -27.35
CA ARG A 547 -13.72 8.04 -26.74
C ARG A 547 -12.36 8.14 -26.03
N PHE A 548 -11.89 7.08 -25.39
CA PHE A 548 -10.74 7.12 -24.47
C PHE A 548 -9.58 6.17 -24.84
N GLY A 549 -9.75 5.26 -25.81
CA GLY A 549 -8.83 4.16 -26.11
C GLY A 549 -7.54 4.51 -26.88
N GLY A 550 -7.25 5.80 -27.06
CA GLY A 550 -6.03 6.25 -27.75
C GLY A 550 -6.11 6.18 -29.29
N PRO A 551 -5.00 6.50 -29.98
CA PRO A 551 -4.98 6.61 -31.44
C PRO A 551 -5.20 5.25 -32.14
N GLY A 552 -6.08 5.23 -33.14
CA GLY A 552 -6.34 4.05 -33.98
C GLY A 552 -7.35 3.05 -33.41
N VAL A 553 -8.02 3.35 -32.29
CA VAL A 553 -9.23 2.63 -31.88
C VAL A 553 -10.36 3.05 -32.83
N ALA A 554 -10.92 2.09 -33.57
CA ALA A 554 -12.03 2.34 -34.47
C ALA A 554 -13.20 2.94 -33.68
N ASN A 555 -13.81 4.00 -34.22
CA ASN A 555 -14.99 4.61 -33.63
C ASN A 555 -16.18 3.66 -33.79
N GLY A 556 -16.50 2.88 -32.76
CA GLY A 556 -17.66 2.00 -32.74
C GLY A 556 -19.01 2.73 -32.67
N ALA A 557 -19.03 4.06 -32.66
CA ALA A 557 -20.29 4.83 -32.68
C ALA A 557 -21.01 4.79 -34.04
N THR A 558 -20.35 4.28 -35.10
CA THR A 558 -20.89 4.28 -36.47
C THR A 558 -21.14 2.89 -37.06
N ASP A 559 -20.90 1.80 -36.31
CA ASP A 559 -21.25 0.42 -36.70
C ASP A 559 -22.38 -0.14 -35.82
#